data_AF-A0A2H5V0C6-F1
#
_entry.id   AF-A0A2H5V0C6-F1
#
_cell.length_a   1.000
_cell.length_b   1.000
_cell.length_c   1.000
_cell.angle_alpha   90.00
_cell.angle_beta   90.00
_cell.angle_gamma   90.00
#
_symmetry.space_group_name_H-M   'P 1'
#
loop_
_entity.id
_entity.type
_entity.pdbx_description
1 polymer ?
#
loop_
_entity_poly.entity_id
_entity_poly.type
_entity_poly.pdbx_seq_one_letter_code
_entity_poly.pdbx_strand_id
1 'polypeptide(L)'
;MAERRAYYVVLALVLLAIMVVGLIVEDGEAVRTSRRTRTRTITSTTTTQYSDTFPAVNPLILGTCPPEVHDRYYVVGPDGRKYRTWHPITVPIDPRDPSKGTCTFAHEHGDNPRQGRFRDLPPFGYAAKVAGMVEEIAAHAGFKVFYKPMSGNGLGNEAEWRIVVHQGTAGARRLVQSFHSIQIDVVDSAGRVTRVSLMAPTGELNPKCGPRVGDRIIPDEECVGRGLFYEVWYFAVRVGTGQVNGARFFAAPGIAVYNPMTYMKMGDLSRVYPISEVVEGLSCGDPMSFFLGNMRAVEHPDFGWGNPGPSQFWTDAFGGEVSGSCDNTRCIRQTVPAGYHAWFDDDSVFDWPWIDLPLGAPGGN
;
A
#
# COMPACT_ATOMS: atom_id res chain seq x y z
N MET A 1 53.32 18.96 -39.11
CA MET A 1 51.90 19.40 -39.01
C MET A 1 50.94 18.60 -39.90
N ALA A 2 51.36 18.08 -41.06
CA ALA A 2 50.51 17.27 -41.93
C ALA A 2 50.12 15.88 -41.33
N GLU A 3 51.05 15.20 -40.66
CA GLU A 3 50.80 13.86 -40.08
C GLU A 3 49.79 13.86 -38.93
N ARG A 4 49.79 14.89 -38.08
CA ARG A 4 48.79 15.01 -37.00
C ARG A 4 47.37 15.19 -37.54
N ARG A 5 47.20 15.88 -38.68
CA ARG A 5 45.88 16.07 -39.30
C ARG A 5 45.35 14.77 -39.91
N ALA A 6 46.23 13.95 -40.52
CA ALA A 6 45.84 12.64 -41.02
C ALA A 6 45.36 11.71 -39.89
N TYR A 7 46.01 11.74 -38.72
CA TYR A 7 45.62 10.93 -37.57
C TYR A 7 44.21 11.25 -37.05
N TYR A 8 43.87 12.54 -36.91
CA TYR A 8 42.54 12.94 -36.44
C TYR A 8 41.42 12.64 -37.44
N VAL A 9 41.70 12.70 -38.75
CA VAL A 9 40.73 12.34 -39.79
C VAL A 9 40.45 10.84 -39.76
N VAL A 10 41.47 10.00 -39.63
CA VAL A 10 41.30 8.54 -39.51
C VAL A 10 40.54 8.19 -38.22
N LEU A 11 40.88 8.81 -37.10
CA LEU A 11 40.19 8.57 -35.82
C LEU A 11 38.71 8.98 -35.88
N ALA A 12 38.39 10.12 -36.50
CA ALA A 12 37.01 10.56 -36.68
C ALA A 12 36.20 9.61 -37.57
N LEU A 13 36.80 9.09 -38.65
CA LEU A 13 36.14 8.11 -39.54
C LEU A 13 35.91 6.77 -38.85
N VAL A 14 36.83 6.32 -38.00
CA VAL A 14 36.66 5.08 -37.20
C VAL A 14 35.53 5.24 -36.18
N LEU A 15 35.46 6.38 -35.48
CA LEU A 15 34.39 6.64 -34.52
C LEU A 15 33.03 6.77 -35.21
N LEU A 16 32.97 7.37 -36.40
CA LEU A 16 31.74 7.45 -37.18
C LEU A 16 31.29 6.05 -37.63
N ALA A 17 32.22 5.19 -38.07
CA ALA A 17 31.91 3.82 -38.46
C ALA A 17 31.38 2.98 -37.28
N ILE A 18 31.94 3.15 -36.08
CA ILE A 18 31.45 2.46 -34.87
C ILE A 18 30.02 2.90 -34.51
N MET A 19 29.71 4.21 -34.61
CA MET A 19 28.35 4.70 -34.35
C MET A 19 27.33 4.19 -35.39
N VAL A 20 27.72 4.12 -36.67
CA VAL A 20 26.83 3.59 -37.73
C VAL A 20 26.60 2.08 -37.57
N VAL A 21 27.61 1.32 -37.16
CA VAL A 21 27.44 -0.12 -36.87
C VAL A 21 26.57 -0.34 -35.61
N GLY A 22 26.71 0.48 -34.58
CA GLY A 22 25.86 0.40 -33.38
C GLY A 22 24.38 0.61 -33.67
N LEU A 23 24.04 1.54 -34.57
CA LEU A 23 22.65 1.82 -34.97
C LEU A 23 22.03 0.72 -35.84
N ILE A 24 22.84 -0.11 -36.51
CA ILE A 24 22.34 -1.22 -37.36
C ILE A 24 22.10 -2.49 -36.54
N VAL A 25 22.69 -2.63 -35.35
CA VAL A 25 22.57 -3.83 -34.51
C VAL A 25 21.31 -3.80 -33.63
N GLU A 26 20.70 -2.63 -33.38
CA GLU A 26 19.48 -2.54 -32.55
C GLU A 26 18.20 -3.04 -33.24
N ASP A 27 18.17 -3.17 -34.57
CA ASP A 27 16.98 -3.65 -35.32
C ASP A 27 16.99 -5.18 -35.60
N GLY A 28 17.99 -5.91 -35.11
CA GLY A 28 18.19 -7.34 -35.43
C GLY A 28 17.54 -8.37 -34.50
N GLU A 29 17.10 -7.99 -33.29
CA GLU A 29 16.59 -8.95 -32.28
C GLU A 29 15.07 -9.00 -32.13
N ALA A 30 14.31 -8.37 -33.03
CA ALA A 30 12.85 -8.37 -33.01
C ALA A 30 12.21 -9.44 -33.92
N VAL A 31 12.82 -10.62 -34.12
CA VAL A 31 12.16 -11.76 -34.80
C VAL A 31 12.53 -13.08 -34.14
N ARG A 32 11.92 -13.38 -32.99
CA ARG A 32 11.90 -14.74 -32.42
C ARG A 32 10.50 -15.14 -31.94
N THR A 33 9.74 -15.69 -32.90
CA THR A 33 8.83 -16.82 -32.72
C THR A 33 7.76 -16.73 -31.60
N SER A 34 6.65 -16.04 -31.89
CA SER A 34 5.40 -16.17 -31.12
C SER A 34 4.75 -17.54 -31.41
N ARG A 35 5.03 -18.53 -30.54
CA ARG A 35 4.30 -19.80 -30.50
C ARG A 35 3.01 -19.59 -29.70
N ARG A 36 1.90 -19.44 -30.40
CA ARG A 36 0.56 -19.20 -29.85
C ARG A 36 0.04 -20.45 -29.13
N THR A 37 0.38 -20.61 -27.85
CA THR A 37 -0.27 -21.60 -26.98
C THR A 37 -1.67 -21.11 -26.65
N ARG A 38 -2.69 -21.81 -27.16
CA ARG A 38 -4.09 -21.50 -26.92
C ARG A 38 -4.47 -21.94 -25.49
N THR A 39 -4.22 -21.07 -24.51
CA THR A 39 -4.70 -21.28 -23.15
C THR A 39 -6.22 -21.20 -23.15
N ARG A 40 -6.87 -22.31 -22.83
CA ARG A 40 -8.32 -22.41 -22.67
C ARG A 40 -8.67 -21.77 -21.32
N THR A 41 -9.08 -20.50 -21.35
CA THR A 41 -9.63 -19.80 -20.18
C THR A 41 -10.91 -20.50 -19.74
N ILE A 42 -10.83 -21.26 -18.64
CA ILE A 42 -12.02 -21.70 -17.90
C ILE A 42 -12.42 -20.50 -17.05
N THR A 43 -13.31 -19.66 -17.58
CA THR A 43 -13.94 -18.59 -16.82
C THR A 43 -14.95 -19.22 -15.85
N SER A 44 -14.48 -19.62 -14.67
CA SER A 44 -15.37 -19.85 -13.52
C SER A 44 -15.63 -18.50 -12.85
N THR A 45 -16.59 -17.75 -13.36
CA THR A 45 -17.08 -16.53 -12.72
C THR A 45 -17.95 -16.89 -11.52
N THR A 46 -17.34 -17.42 -10.47
CA THR A 46 -17.98 -17.38 -9.15
C THR A 46 -17.75 -15.97 -8.65
N THR A 47 -18.70 -15.07 -8.90
CA THR A 47 -18.67 -13.71 -8.34
C THR A 47 -18.84 -13.86 -6.83
N THR A 48 -17.74 -13.92 -6.09
CA THR A 48 -17.74 -13.93 -4.62
C THR A 48 -18.44 -12.65 -4.17
N GLN A 49 -19.69 -12.77 -3.72
CA GLN A 49 -20.43 -11.63 -3.20
C GLN A 49 -20.01 -11.35 -1.76
N TYR A 50 -19.86 -10.06 -1.44
CA TYR A 50 -19.60 -9.63 -0.08
C TYR A 50 -20.84 -9.82 0.81
N SER A 51 -20.66 -10.52 1.93
CA SER A 51 -21.68 -10.75 2.96
C SER A 51 -21.36 -9.99 4.24
N ASP A 52 -22.39 -9.65 5.03
CA ASP A 52 -22.22 -9.04 6.37
C ASP A 52 -21.67 -10.03 7.41
N THR A 53 -21.63 -11.32 7.08
CA THR A 53 -20.81 -12.32 7.76
C THR A 53 -19.39 -12.19 7.24
N PHE A 54 -18.45 -11.90 8.15
CA PHE A 54 -17.07 -11.77 7.75
C PHE A 54 -16.51 -13.10 7.21
N PRO A 55 -15.66 -13.08 6.16
CA PRO A 55 -14.95 -14.28 5.74
C PRO A 55 -14.15 -14.87 6.90
N ALA A 56 -14.05 -16.20 6.92
CA ALA A 56 -13.20 -16.90 7.88
C ALA A 56 -11.76 -16.37 7.78
N VAL A 57 -11.19 -16.05 8.94
CA VAL A 57 -9.83 -15.54 9.05
C VAL A 57 -8.85 -16.71 8.99
N ASN A 58 -7.69 -16.52 8.35
CA ASN A 58 -6.62 -17.50 8.43
C ASN A 58 -6.22 -17.70 9.90
N PRO A 59 -6.32 -18.93 10.46
CA PRO A 59 -5.96 -19.18 11.85
C PRO A 59 -4.55 -18.70 12.23
N LEU A 60 -3.61 -18.71 11.28
CA LEU A 60 -2.24 -18.23 11.50
C LEU A 60 -2.18 -16.75 11.90
N ILE A 61 -3.14 -15.91 11.47
CA ILE A 61 -3.14 -14.49 11.82
C ILE A 61 -3.87 -14.21 13.14
N LEU A 62 -4.56 -15.19 13.72
CA LEU A 62 -5.27 -15.02 14.99
C LEU A 62 -4.34 -15.10 16.21
N GLY A 63 -3.16 -15.70 16.09
CA GLY A 63 -2.22 -15.85 17.20
C GLY A 63 -2.83 -16.68 18.33
N THR A 64 -2.82 -16.16 19.56
CA THR A 64 -3.45 -16.81 20.72
C THR A 64 -4.92 -16.43 20.89
N CYS A 65 -5.45 -15.55 20.04
CA CYS A 65 -6.83 -15.10 20.13
C CYS A 65 -7.82 -16.05 19.44
N PRO A 66 -8.99 -16.31 20.05
CA PRO A 66 -10.10 -16.95 19.37
C PRO A 66 -10.66 -16.10 18.21
N PRO A 67 -11.25 -16.70 17.16
CA PRO A 67 -11.87 -15.96 16.05
C PRO A 67 -12.94 -14.96 16.50
N GLU A 68 -13.75 -15.32 17.50
CA GLU A 68 -14.80 -14.46 18.03
C GLU A 68 -14.25 -13.20 18.72
N VAL A 69 -13.01 -13.23 19.21
CA VAL A 69 -12.35 -12.04 19.76
C VAL A 69 -12.00 -11.07 18.64
N HIS A 70 -11.54 -11.58 17.50
CA HIS A 70 -11.23 -10.82 16.28
C HIS A 70 -12.48 -10.16 15.69
N ASP A 71 -13.56 -10.91 15.55
CA ASP A 71 -14.79 -10.46 14.88
C ASP A 71 -15.56 -9.38 15.67
N ARG A 72 -15.15 -9.06 16.91
CA ARG A 72 -15.67 -7.88 17.66
C ARG A 72 -15.14 -6.55 17.12
N TYR A 73 -14.02 -6.57 16.42
CA TYR A 73 -13.38 -5.37 15.89
C TYR A 73 -13.93 -5.05 14.50
N TYR A 74 -15.05 -4.34 14.49
CA TYR A 74 -15.68 -3.89 13.26
C TYR A 74 -16.26 -2.48 13.37
N VAL A 75 -16.51 -1.87 12.22
CA VAL A 75 -17.31 -0.66 12.05
C VAL A 75 -18.41 -0.86 11.04
N VAL A 76 -19.42 -0.01 11.09
CA VAL A 76 -20.40 0.12 10.01
C VAL A 76 -19.86 1.14 9.01
N GLY A 77 -19.67 0.71 7.76
CA GLY A 77 -19.19 1.57 6.68
C GLY A 77 -20.26 2.53 6.15
N PRO A 78 -19.90 3.44 5.23
CA PRO A 78 -20.83 4.42 4.66
C PRO A 78 -22.05 3.80 3.96
N ASP A 79 -21.95 2.55 3.51
CA ASP A 79 -23.02 1.80 2.86
C ASP A 79 -23.91 1.00 3.82
N GLY A 80 -23.71 1.16 5.13
CA GLY A 80 -24.47 0.47 6.17
C GLY A 80 -24.01 -0.96 6.46
N ARG A 81 -22.95 -1.46 5.80
CA ARG A 81 -22.43 -2.81 6.02
C ARG A 81 -21.34 -2.88 7.07
N LYS A 82 -21.11 -4.06 7.64
CA LYS A 82 -20.06 -4.27 8.66
C LYS A 82 -18.71 -4.56 8.02
N TYR A 83 -17.69 -3.77 8.33
CA TYR A 83 -16.31 -3.98 7.91
C TYR A 83 -15.44 -4.27 9.12
N ARG A 84 -14.52 -5.23 9.00
CA ARG A 84 -13.44 -5.36 9.98
C ARG A 84 -12.64 -4.06 10.04
N THR A 85 -12.04 -3.79 11.19
CA THR A 85 -11.28 -2.55 11.41
C THR A 85 -10.08 -2.82 12.30
N TRP A 86 -9.34 -1.76 12.62
CA TRP A 86 -8.19 -1.81 13.51
C TRP A 86 -8.54 -2.40 14.88
N HIS A 87 -7.62 -3.17 15.43
CA HIS A 87 -7.64 -3.67 16.79
C HIS A 87 -6.27 -3.50 17.45
N PRO A 88 -6.20 -3.33 18.78
CA PRO A 88 -4.95 -3.50 19.50
C PRO A 88 -4.44 -4.93 19.30
N ILE A 89 -3.13 -5.15 19.37
CA ILE A 89 -2.56 -6.49 19.20
C ILE A 89 -2.86 -7.40 20.40
N THR A 90 -2.81 -6.86 21.62
CA THR A 90 -3.16 -7.58 22.85
C THR A 90 -4.46 -7.04 23.40
N VAL A 91 -5.44 -7.92 23.58
CA VAL A 91 -6.82 -7.55 23.92
C VAL A 91 -7.39 -8.49 24.97
N PRO A 92 -8.36 -8.05 25.80
CA PRO A 92 -9.04 -8.95 26.71
C PRO A 92 -9.83 -10.01 25.93
N ILE A 93 -9.74 -11.27 26.37
CA ILE A 93 -10.54 -12.36 25.79
C ILE A 93 -12.03 -12.04 25.98
N ASP A 94 -12.42 -11.57 27.17
CA ASP A 94 -13.74 -10.99 27.43
C ASP A 94 -13.61 -9.62 28.12
N PRO A 95 -13.96 -8.51 27.47
CA PRO A 95 -13.98 -7.17 28.07
C PRO A 95 -14.87 -7.05 29.31
N ARG A 96 -15.81 -7.97 29.53
CA ARG A 96 -16.72 -7.98 30.69
C ARG A 96 -16.24 -8.87 31.83
N ASP A 97 -15.25 -9.73 31.58
CA ASP A 97 -14.70 -10.66 32.56
C ASP A 97 -13.16 -10.67 32.50
N PRO A 98 -12.50 -9.81 33.29
CA PRO A 98 -11.04 -9.75 33.36
C PRO A 98 -10.39 -11.08 33.78
N SER A 99 -11.11 -11.99 34.44
CA SER A 99 -10.58 -13.29 34.86
C SER A 99 -10.26 -14.22 33.69
N LYS A 100 -10.81 -13.94 32.50
CA LYS A 100 -10.47 -14.64 31.26
C LYS A 100 -9.09 -14.27 30.72
N GLY A 101 -8.47 -13.21 31.22
CA GLY A 101 -7.16 -12.75 30.78
C GLY A 101 -7.17 -12.07 29.40
N THR A 102 -6.00 -11.99 28.78
CA THR A 102 -5.77 -11.39 27.47
C THR A 102 -5.29 -12.43 26.45
N CYS A 103 -5.48 -12.12 25.17
CA CYS A 103 -4.87 -12.85 24.07
C CYS A 103 -4.14 -11.85 23.16
N THR A 104 -3.30 -12.37 22.26
CA THR A 104 -2.46 -11.57 21.36
C THR A 104 -2.66 -12.06 19.93
N PHE A 105 -3.01 -11.14 19.03
CA PHE A 105 -3.11 -11.42 17.60
C PHE A 105 -1.72 -11.58 16.98
N ALA A 106 -1.65 -12.43 15.95
CA ALA A 106 -0.43 -12.70 15.18
C ALA A 106 -0.15 -11.65 14.10
N HIS A 107 -0.89 -10.54 14.09
CA HIS A 107 -0.70 -9.43 13.17
C HIS A 107 -1.04 -8.10 13.84
N GLU A 108 -0.46 -7.04 13.31
CA GLU A 108 -0.54 -5.68 13.83
C GLU A 108 -1.07 -4.75 12.73
N HIS A 109 -1.86 -3.73 13.08
CA HIS A 109 -2.52 -2.84 12.12
C HIS A 109 -1.98 -1.40 12.12
N GLY A 110 -1.03 -1.09 12.96
CA GLY A 110 -0.40 0.19 13.10
C GLY A 110 -0.98 1.07 14.18
N ASP A 111 -0.84 2.38 13.96
CA ASP A 111 -1.25 3.38 14.93
C ASP A 111 -2.75 3.28 15.22
N ASN A 112 -3.14 3.59 16.44
CA ASN A 112 -4.54 3.69 16.80
C ASN A 112 -5.22 4.77 15.92
N PRO A 113 -6.24 4.42 15.11
CA PRO A 113 -6.85 5.38 14.19
C PRO A 113 -7.62 6.52 14.88
N ARG A 114 -7.89 6.38 16.18
CA ARG A 114 -8.58 7.36 17.02
C ARG A 114 -7.59 8.20 17.84
N GLN A 115 -6.71 8.89 17.13
CA GLN A 115 -5.71 9.81 17.71
C GLN A 115 -5.90 11.24 17.16
N GLY A 116 -5.30 12.23 17.82
CA GLY A 116 -5.33 13.63 17.35
C GLY A 116 -6.74 14.20 17.26
N ARG A 117 -7.17 14.56 16.04
CA ARG A 117 -8.51 15.04 15.65
C ARG A 117 -9.38 13.95 15.03
N PHE A 118 -8.85 12.75 14.82
CA PHE A 118 -9.58 11.61 14.28
C PHE A 118 -10.31 10.83 15.40
N ARG A 119 -11.58 10.48 15.18
CA ARG A 119 -12.45 9.83 16.19
C ARG A 119 -13.15 8.58 15.67
N ASP A 120 -13.22 8.44 14.36
CA ASP A 120 -13.75 7.28 13.65
C ASP A 120 -12.69 6.19 13.49
N LEU A 121 -13.15 4.97 13.21
CA LEU A 121 -12.31 3.85 12.83
C LEU A 121 -12.52 3.56 11.33
N PRO A 122 -11.46 3.28 10.56
CA PRO A 122 -11.56 3.06 9.12
C PRO A 122 -12.25 1.73 8.78
N PRO A 123 -13.19 1.69 7.83
CA PRO A 123 -13.79 0.45 7.33
C PRO A 123 -12.82 -0.23 6.36
N PHE A 124 -12.01 -1.18 6.86
CA PHE A 124 -11.02 -1.86 6.04
C PHE A 124 -11.68 -2.61 4.87
N GLY A 125 -11.24 -2.29 3.65
CA GLY A 125 -11.73 -2.89 2.42
C GLY A 125 -13.02 -2.27 1.85
N TYR A 126 -13.46 -1.11 2.34
CA TYR A 126 -14.62 -0.41 1.76
C TYR A 126 -14.41 -0.09 0.27
N ALA A 127 -13.27 0.49 -0.11
CA ALA A 127 -12.95 0.75 -1.52
C ALA A 127 -12.88 -0.55 -2.35
N ALA A 128 -12.23 -1.58 -1.82
CA ALA A 128 -12.19 -2.91 -2.44
C ALA A 128 -13.58 -3.50 -2.66
N LYS A 129 -14.51 -3.33 -1.71
CA LYS A 129 -15.92 -3.73 -1.88
C LYS A 129 -16.57 -2.99 -3.04
N VAL A 130 -16.39 -1.67 -3.14
CA VAL A 130 -16.96 -0.88 -4.25
C VAL A 130 -16.35 -1.32 -5.60
N ALA A 131 -15.08 -1.72 -5.62
CA ALA A 131 -14.40 -2.28 -6.79
C ALA A 131 -14.78 -3.74 -7.12
N GLY A 132 -15.50 -4.44 -6.25
CA GLY A 132 -15.77 -5.87 -6.38
C GLY A 132 -14.55 -6.78 -6.09
N MET A 133 -13.53 -6.27 -5.40
CA MET A 133 -12.28 -6.95 -5.07
C MET A 133 -12.34 -7.57 -3.66
N VAL A 134 -13.26 -8.50 -3.46
CA VAL A 134 -13.62 -9.03 -2.13
C VAL A 134 -12.47 -9.76 -1.44
N GLU A 135 -11.53 -10.33 -2.19
CA GLU A 135 -10.40 -11.05 -1.61
C GLU A 135 -9.42 -10.15 -0.85
N GLU A 136 -9.37 -8.87 -1.18
CA GLU A 136 -8.63 -7.89 -0.38
C GLU A 136 -9.26 -7.68 1.00
N ILE A 137 -10.60 -7.70 1.06
CA ILE A 137 -11.36 -7.62 2.31
C ILE A 137 -11.07 -8.84 3.20
N ALA A 138 -10.95 -10.02 2.60
CA ALA A 138 -10.58 -11.24 3.31
C ALA A 138 -9.14 -11.19 3.85
N ALA A 139 -8.23 -10.50 3.16
CA ALA A 139 -6.84 -10.33 3.55
C ALA A 139 -6.64 -9.24 4.64
N HIS A 140 -7.46 -9.28 5.69
CA HIS A 140 -7.55 -8.25 6.73
C HIS A 140 -6.20 -7.86 7.35
N ALA A 141 -5.30 -8.81 7.65
CA ALA A 141 -3.99 -8.54 8.23
C ALA A 141 -3.10 -7.60 7.40
N GLY A 142 -3.43 -7.41 6.12
CA GLY A 142 -2.74 -6.47 5.26
C GLY A 142 -3.04 -5.00 5.55
N PHE A 143 -4.09 -4.67 6.29
CA PHE A 143 -4.39 -3.27 6.55
C PHE A 143 -3.43 -2.66 7.57
N LYS A 144 -2.83 -1.51 7.25
CA LYS A 144 -1.89 -0.77 8.08
C LYS A 144 -2.32 0.68 8.20
N VAL A 145 -2.22 1.25 9.40
CA VAL A 145 -2.65 2.59 9.78
C VAL A 145 -1.44 3.39 10.23
N PHE A 146 -1.29 4.57 9.67
CA PHE A 146 -0.23 5.51 9.96
C PHE A 146 -0.88 6.79 10.48
N TYR A 147 -0.47 7.27 11.63
CA TYR A 147 -0.87 8.56 12.18
C TYR A 147 0.36 9.43 12.41
N LYS A 148 0.32 10.67 11.93
CA LYS A 148 1.40 11.64 12.15
C LYS A 148 0.86 13.06 12.23
N PRO A 149 1.07 13.77 13.34
CA PRO A 149 1.00 15.23 13.35
C PRO A 149 2.28 15.78 12.71
N MET A 150 2.13 16.66 11.73
CA MET A 150 3.21 17.39 11.08
C MET A 150 3.17 18.86 11.47
N SER A 151 4.34 19.49 11.60
CA SER A 151 4.49 20.92 11.89
C SER A 151 5.39 21.59 10.85
N GLY A 152 4.95 22.72 10.29
CA GLY A 152 5.62 23.47 9.21
C GLY A 152 4.65 24.41 8.48
N ASN A 153 5.01 24.97 7.32
CA ASN A 153 4.15 25.91 6.58
C ASN A 153 3.45 25.23 5.38
N GLY A 154 2.11 25.26 5.32
CA GLY A 154 1.33 24.70 4.21
C GLY A 154 0.35 23.60 4.63
N LEU A 155 -0.59 23.25 3.75
CA LEU A 155 -1.71 22.36 4.06
C LEU A 155 -1.29 20.92 4.44
N GLY A 156 -0.12 20.48 3.96
CA GLY A 156 0.49 19.23 4.40
C GLY A 156 1.43 19.36 5.59
N ASN A 157 2.04 20.53 5.77
CA ASN A 157 3.11 20.75 6.74
C ASN A 157 2.60 21.11 8.15
N GLU A 158 1.43 21.75 8.29
CA GLU A 158 0.76 21.97 9.58
C GLU A 158 -0.55 21.19 9.65
N ALA A 159 -0.44 19.87 9.65
CA ALA A 159 -1.60 18.99 9.55
C ALA A 159 -1.43 17.68 10.30
N GLU A 160 -2.56 17.11 10.70
CA GLU A 160 -2.63 15.74 11.18
C GLU A 160 -3.01 14.82 10.04
N TRP A 161 -2.19 13.78 9.86
CA TRP A 161 -2.34 12.79 8.81
C TRP A 161 -2.79 11.47 9.40
N ARG A 162 -3.72 10.82 8.71
CA ARG A 162 -4.05 9.41 8.91
C ARG A 162 -4.08 8.71 7.55
N ILE A 163 -3.14 7.81 7.31
CA ILE A 163 -3.06 7.02 6.09
C ILE A 163 -3.39 5.56 6.44
N VAL A 164 -4.28 4.95 5.69
CA VAL A 164 -4.66 3.54 5.84
C VAL A 164 -4.43 2.85 4.51
N VAL A 165 -3.60 1.82 4.48
CA VAL A 165 -3.35 1.06 3.24
C VAL A 165 -3.58 -0.42 3.45
N HIS A 166 -3.98 -1.12 2.40
CA HIS A 166 -3.79 -2.56 2.32
C HIS A 166 -2.41 -2.86 1.75
N GLN A 167 -1.47 -3.13 2.65
CA GLN A 167 -0.14 -3.64 2.34
C GLN A 167 -0.08 -5.07 2.88
N GLY A 168 -0.47 -6.01 2.03
CA GLY A 168 -0.81 -7.40 2.33
C GLY A 168 0.30 -8.29 2.89
N THR A 169 1.17 -7.82 3.80
CA THR A 169 2.42 -8.41 4.31
C THR A 169 2.40 -9.92 4.64
N ALA A 170 1.22 -10.54 4.76
CA ALA A 170 0.99 -11.97 4.98
C ALA A 170 0.25 -12.74 3.85
N GLY A 171 -0.38 -12.07 2.88
CA GLY A 171 -1.21 -12.69 1.83
C GLY A 171 -0.55 -12.79 0.45
N ALA A 172 -0.61 -13.95 -0.20
CA ALA A 172 0.03 -14.18 -1.51
C ALA A 172 -0.59 -13.42 -2.68
N ARG A 173 -1.86 -12.98 -2.56
CA ARG A 173 -2.52 -12.18 -3.61
C ARG A 173 -1.79 -10.88 -3.91
N ARG A 174 -1.04 -10.32 -2.94
CA ARG A 174 -0.21 -9.13 -3.15
C ARG A 174 0.87 -9.31 -4.21
N LEU A 175 1.24 -10.54 -4.54
CA LEU A 175 2.23 -10.82 -5.58
C LEU A 175 1.66 -10.53 -6.97
N VAL A 176 0.35 -10.68 -7.17
CA VAL A 176 -0.30 -10.63 -8.49
C VAL A 176 -1.31 -9.50 -8.66
N GLN A 177 -1.88 -9.00 -7.57
CA GLN A 177 -2.91 -7.96 -7.63
C GLN A 177 -2.27 -6.58 -7.79
N SER A 178 -2.68 -5.78 -8.78
CA SER A 178 -2.04 -4.47 -9.02
C SER A 178 -2.61 -3.33 -8.18
N PHE A 179 -3.87 -3.44 -7.73
CA PHE A 179 -4.58 -2.40 -7.00
C PHE A 179 -4.83 -2.79 -5.55
N HIS A 180 -4.66 -1.85 -4.64
CA HIS A 180 -4.88 -2.04 -3.22
C HIS A 180 -5.58 -0.82 -2.62
N SER A 181 -6.37 -1.03 -1.57
CA SER A 181 -7.08 0.02 -0.87
C SER A 181 -6.09 0.98 -0.25
N ILE A 182 -6.35 2.26 -0.42
CA ILE A 182 -5.73 3.35 0.32
C ILE A 182 -6.80 4.34 0.74
N GLN A 183 -6.72 4.81 1.98
CA GLN A 183 -7.45 5.94 2.51
C GLN A 183 -6.46 6.94 3.07
N ILE A 184 -6.63 8.22 2.72
CA ILE A 184 -5.83 9.32 3.21
C ILE A 184 -6.78 10.34 3.82
N ASP A 185 -6.63 10.55 5.12
CA ASP A 185 -7.29 11.64 5.84
C ASP A 185 -6.26 12.67 6.27
N VAL A 186 -6.59 13.95 6.05
CA VAL A 186 -5.76 15.09 6.46
C VAL A 186 -6.65 16.11 7.13
N VAL A 187 -6.25 16.59 8.30
CA VAL A 187 -6.88 17.72 8.95
C VAL A 187 -5.83 18.79 9.21
N ASP A 188 -5.95 19.92 8.54
CA ASP A 188 -4.96 20.99 8.63
C ASP A 188 -5.21 21.93 9.82
N SER A 189 -4.27 22.85 10.06
CA SER A 189 -4.36 23.85 11.13
C SER A 189 -5.58 24.76 11.02
N ALA A 190 -6.07 25.03 9.81
CA ALA A 190 -7.32 25.76 9.56
C ALA A 190 -8.58 24.90 9.80
N GLY A 191 -8.45 23.60 10.06
CA GLY A 191 -9.54 22.66 10.26
C GLY A 191 -10.22 22.19 8.98
N ARG A 192 -9.63 22.44 7.82
CA ARG A 192 -10.05 21.85 6.54
C ARG A 192 -9.75 20.36 6.55
N VAL A 193 -10.66 19.58 5.99
CA VAL A 193 -10.58 18.12 5.98
C VAL A 193 -10.42 17.63 4.56
N THR A 194 -9.40 16.82 4.33
CA THR A 194 -9.30 15.91 3.19
C THR A 194 -9.62 14.51 3.70
N ARG A 195 -10.48 13.79 2.99
CA ARG A 195 -10.77 12.38 3.21
C ARG A 195 -10.96 11.76 1.85
N VAL A 196 -9.98 10.98 1.43
CA VAL A 196 -10.05 10.22 0.19
C VAL A 196 -9.91 8.73 0.44
N SER A 197 -10.64 7.92 -0.32
CA SER A 197 -10.50 6.46 -0.29
C SER A 197 -10.71 5.88 -1.68
N LEU A 198 -9.87 4.94 -2.08
CA LEU A 198 -9.87 4.33 -3.41
C LEU A 198 -9.01 3.07 -3.43
N MET A 199 -9.12 2.34 -4.54
CA MET A 199 -8.20 1.32 -5.00
C MET A 199 -7.13 1.99 -5.84
N ALA A 200 -5.90 2.06 -5.33
CA ALA A 200 -4.78 2.67 -6.03
C ALA A 200 -3.80 1.60 -6.53
N PRO A 201 -3.20 1.78 -7.72
CA PRO A 201 -2.16 0.88 -8.20
C PRO A 201 -0.89 1.05 -7.36
N THR A 202 -0.17 -0.05 -7.14
CA THR A 202 1.04 -0.09 -6.30
C THR A 202 2.34 -0.31 -7.09
N GLY A 203 2.31 -0.14 -8.41
CA GLY A 203 3.44 -0.45 -9.30
C GLY A 203 3.56 -1.93 -9.70
N GLU A 204 4.58 -2.23 -10.49
CA GLU A 204 4.91 -3.61 -10.89
C GLU A 204 5.60 -4.37 -9.75
N LEU A 205 5.34 -5.68 -9.65
CA LEU A 205 6.06 -6.52 -8.69
C LEU A 205 7.55 -6.55 -9.05
N ASN A 206 8.39 -6.11 -8.12
CA ASN A 206 9.84 -6.17 -8.25
C ASN A 206 10.44 -6.95 -7.07
N PRO A 207 10.71 -8.26 -7.25
CA PRO A 207 11.37 -9.08 -6.24
C PRO A 207 12.88 -8.84 -6.30
N LYS A 208 13.35 -7.78 -5.63
CA LYS A 208 14.77 -7.42 -5.59
C LYS A 208 15.15 -6.81 -4.26
N CYS A 209 16.43 -6.98 -3.90
CA CYS A 209 17.00 -6.47 -2.66
C CYS A 209 17.54 -5.03 -2.79
N GLY A 210 16.94 -4.18 -3.63
CA GLY A 210 17.42 -2.83 -3.90
C GLY A 210 16.32 -1.87 -4.36
N PRO A 211 16.44 -0.56 -4.02
CA PRO A 211 15.37 0.40 -4.21
C PRO A 211 15.17 0.73 -5.70
N ARG A 212 13.92 0.70 -6.13
CA ARG A 212 13.42 1.37 -7.34
C ARG A 212 12.14 2.10 -6.97
N VAL A 213 12.18 3.43 -7.03
CA VAL A 213 11.00 4.27 -6.81
C VAL A 213 9.93 3.90 -7.84
N GLY A 214 8.70 3.70 -7.37
CA GLY A 214 7.55 3.37 -8.22
C GLY A 214 7.23 1.88 -8.37
N ASP A 215 8.09 0.98 -7.92
CA ASP A 215 7.84 -0.48 -7.96
C ASP A 215 7.17 -0.98 -6.67
N ARG A 216 6.48 -2.12 -6.74
CA ARG A 216 6.09 -2.90 -5.56
C ARG A 216 7.23 -3.85 -5.19
N ILE A 217 8.03 -3.45 -4.22
CA ILE A 217 9.15 -4.22 -3.71
C ILE A 217 8.67 -5.18 -2.63
N ILE A 218 9.01 -6.46 -2.76
CA ILE A 218 8.72 -7.52 -1.79
C ILE A 218 9.99 -8.35 -1.61
N PRO A 219 10.37 -8.72 -0.37
CA PRO A 219 11.57 -9.51 -0.16
C PRO A 219 11.39 -10.90 -0.77
N ASP A 220 12.39 -11.35 -1.51
CA ASP A 220 12.49 -12.72 -1.99
C ASP A 220 13.42 -13.57 -1.11
N GLU A 221 13.59 -14.83 -1.47
CA GLU A 221 14.45 -15.78 -0.76
C GLU A 221 15.92 -15.33 -0.70
N GLU A 222 16.44 -14.70 -1.75
CA GLU A 222 17.81 -14.17 -1.76
C GLU A 222 17.94 -13.00 -0.78
N CYS A 223 16.97 -12.09 -0.77
CA CYS A 223 16.97 -10.94 0.13
C CYS A 223 16.92 -11.37 1.60
N VAL A 224 16.04 -12.32 1.93
CA VAL A 224 15.97 -12.90 3.28
C VAL A 224 17.32 -13.54 3.65
N GLY A 225 17.94 -14.31 2.76
CA GLY A 225 19.26 -14.92 2.99
C GLY A 225 20.39 -13.91 3.21
N ARG A 226 20.21 -12.66 2.74
CA ARG A 226 21.17 -11.54 2.91
C ARG A 226 20.83 -10.62 4.09
N GLY A 227 19.77 -10.91 4.84
CA GLY A 227 19.33 -10.05 5.95
C GLY A 227 18.56 -8.79 5.50
N LEU A 228 18.02 -8.78 4.28
CA LEU A 228 17.28 -7.66 3.70
C LEU A 228 15.79 -8.01 3.66
N PHE A 229 15.04 -7.52 4.65
CA PHE A 229 13.68 -8.01 4.90
C PHE A 229 12.58 -7.08 4.44
N TYR A 230 12.86 -5.89 3.92
CA TYR A 230 11.85 -4.85 3.72
C TYR A 230 10.93 -5.07 2.50
N GLU A 231 9.72 -4.54 2.58
CA GLU A 231 8.85 -4.31 1.42
C GLU A 231 8.47 -2.82 1.32
N VAL A 232 8.46 -2.27 0.10
CA VAL A 232 8.08 -0.87 -0.17
C VAL A 232 7.11 -0.83 -1.34
N TRP A 233 5.96 -0.20 -1.16
CA TRP A 233 4.89 -0.15 -2.15
C TRP A 233 4.56 1.29 -2.46
N TYR A 234 4.74 1.70 -3.72
CA TYR A 234 4.41 3.07 -4.16
C TYR A 234 2.98 3.13 -4.67
N PHE A 235 2.11 3.81 -3.93
CA PHE A 235 0.72 3.99 -4.31
C PHE A 235 0.58 5.20 -5.23
N ALA A 236 -0.09 5.07 -6.38
CA ALA A 236 -0.44 6.24 -7.19
C ALA A 236 -1.92 6.63 -6.99
N VAL A 237 -2.16 7.63 -6.14
CA VAL A 237 -3.50 8.14 -5.83
C VAL A 237 -3.87 9.28 -6.74
N ARG A 238 -5.03 9.17 -7.38
CA ARG A 238 -5.62 10.23 -8.20
C ARG A 238 -7.11 10.29 -7.94
N VAL A 239 -7.62 11.46 -7.56
CA VAL A 239 -9.02 11.65 -7.21
C VAL A 239 -9.59 12.84 -7.97
N GLY A 240 -10.69 12.64 -8.71
CA GLY A 240 -11.37 13.66 -9.49
C GLY A 240 -11.11 13.58 -11.01
N THR A 241 -11.50 14.61 -11.75
CA THR A 241 -11.35 14.68 -13.21
C THR A 241 -10.02 15.33 -13.63
N GLY A 242 -8.96 14.55 -13.86
CA GLY A 242 -7.74 15.07 -14.51
C GLY A 242 -6.52 14.15 -14.41
N GLN A 243 -5.50 14.43 -15.22
CA GLN A 243 -4.15 13.87 -15.03
C GLN A 243 -3.48 14.51 -13.80
N VAL A 244 -2.18 14.25 -13.53
CA VAL A 244 -1.43 14.75 -12.34
C VAL A 244 -1.77 16.21 -11.99
N ASN A 245 -1.84 17.09 -13.00
CA ASN A 245 -2.07 18.53 -12.82
C ASN A 245 -3.56 18.96 -12.85
N GLY A 246 -4.50 18.01 -12.94
CA GLY A 246 -5.94 18.26 -12.95
C GLY A 246 -6.74 17.42 -11.95
N ALA A 247 -6.10 16.48 -11.24
CA ALA A 247 -6.76 15.77 -10.15
C ALA A 247 -7.08 16.74 -9.00
N ARG A 248 -8.24 16.55 -8.37
CA ARG A 248 -8.66 17.34 -7.20
C ARG A 248 -7.75 17.05 -6.01
N PHE A 249 -7.30 15.81 -5.90
CA PHE A 249 -6.26 15.37 -4.98
C PHE A 249 -5.36 14.33 -5.66
N PHE A 250 -4.05 14.45 -5.42
CA PHE A 250 -3.03 13.54 -5.89
C PHE A 250 -2.15 13.12 -4.70
N ALA A 251 -1.73 11.87 -4.70
CA ALA A 251 -0.68 11.41 -3.80
C ALA A 251 0.17 10.31 -4.43
N ALA A 252 1.47 10.25 -4.11
CA ALA A 252 2.35 9.18 -4.52
C ALA A 252 3.23 8.60 -3.38
N PRO A 253 2.67 8.24 -2.21
CA PRO A 253 3.48 7.78 -1.10
C PRO A 253 4.07 6.38 -1.36
N GLY A 254 5.35 6.21 -1.07
CA GLY A 254 5.95 4.92 -0.78
C GLY A 254 5.55 4.49 0.62
N ILE A 255 5.03 3.28 0.80
CA ILE A 255 4.76 2.71 2.13
C ILE A 255 5.72 1.57 2.37
N ALA A 256 6.55 1.70 3.40
CA ALA A 256 7.56 0.73 3.76
C ALA A 256 7.14 -0.08 4.99
N VAL A 257 7.50 -1.36 4.99
CA VAL A 257 7.50 -2.25 6.16
C VAL A 257 8.88 -2.90 6.23
N TYR A 258 9.60 -2.67 7.32
CA TYR A 258 10.98 -3.12 7.49
C TYR A 258 11.10 -4.51 8.15
N ASN A 259 10.00 -5.04 8.67
CA ASN A 259 9.90 -6.37 9.27
C ASN A 259 8.63 -7.13 8.83
N PRO A 260 8.36 -7.26 7.51
CA PRO A 260 7.16 -7.91 7.01
C PRO A 260 7.11 -9.38 7.45
N MET A 261 5.90 -9.93 7.51
CA MET A 261 5.69 -11.28 8.05
C MET A 261 6.19 -12.38 7.10
N THR A 262 6.15 -12.11 5.79
CA THR A 262 6.39 -13.15 4.80
C THR A 262 7.22 -12.65 3.62
N TYR A 263 7.96 -13.56 2.99
CA TYR A 263 8.71 -13.35 1.76
C TYR A 263 8.13 -14.18 0.61
N MET A 264 8.59 -13.93 -0.62
CA MET A 264 8.22 -14.73 -1.79
C MET A 264 9.36 -15.60 -2.29
N LYS A 265 9.04 -16.69 -2.98
CA LYS A 265 10.04 -17.46 -3.74
C LYS A 265 9.93 -17.10 -5.22
N MET A 266 11.09 -16.90 -5.85
CA MET A 266 11.15 -16.56 -7.26
C MET A 266 10.48 -17.65 -8.11
N GLY A 267 9.57 -17.23 -8.98
CA GLY A 267 8.78 -18.14 -9.83
C GLY A 267 7.53 -18.74 -9.19
N ASP A 268 7.28 -18.54 -7.89
CA ASP A 268 6.05 -18.96 -7.22
C ASP A 268 5.24 -17.75 -6.73
N LEU A 269 4.30 -17.31 -7.57
CA LEU A 269 3.39 -16.21 -7.26
C LEU A 269 2.10 -16.67 -6.53
N SER A 270 1.99 -17.96 -6.21
CA SER A 270 0.77 -18.54 -5.62
C SER A 270 0.77 -18.53 -4.10
N ARG A 271 1.95 -18.40 -3.48
CA ARG A 271 2.11 -18.46 -2.03
C ARG A 271 3.21 -17.53 -1.53
N VAL A 272 3.22 -17.31 -0.22
CA VAL A 272 4.26 -16.58 0.51
C VAL A 272 4.73 -17.45 1.67
N TYR A 273 5.91 -17.15 2.19
CA TYR A 273 6.62 -17.98 3.16
C TYR A 273 6.96 -17.14 4.40
N PRO A 274 6.77 -17.65 5.63
CA PRO A 274 7.06 -16.89 6.84
C PRO A 274 8.56 -16.60 6.98
N ILE A 275 8.92 -15.34 7.25
CA ILE A 275 10.32 -14.98 7.50
C ILE A 275 10.77 -15.50 8.86
N SER A 276 9.89 -15.45 9.87
CA SER A 276 10.15 -15.92 11.24
C SER A 276 10.60 -17.39 11.30
N GLU A 277 10.03 -18.25 10.44
CA GLU A 277 10.36 -19.67 10.42
C GLU A 277 11.80 -19.91 9.95
N VAL A 278 12.29 -19.08 9.02
CA VAL A 278 13.63 -19.22 8.44
C VAL A 278 14.69 -18.49 9.26
N VAL A 279 14.36 -17.32 9.79
CA VAL A 279 15.33 -16.44 10.48
C VAL A 279 15.39 -16.69 11.99
N GLU A 280 14.24 -17.04 12.60
CA GLU A 280 14.11 -17.14 14.06
C GLU A 280 13.78 -18.55 14.54
N GLY A 281 13.36 -19.44 13.63
CA GLY A 281 12.83 -20.77 13.98
C GLY A 281 11.48 -20.70 14.70
N LEU A 282 10.76 -19.58 14.58
CA LEU A 282 9.45 -19.34 15.18
C LEU A 282 8.34 -19.51 14.15
N SER A 283 7.20 -20.06 14.57
CA SER A 283 6.04 -20.20 13.69
C SER A 283 5.56 -18.83 13.19
N CYS A 284 4.98 -18.78 11.99
CA CYS A 284 4.35 -17.56 11.49
C CYS A 284 3.33 -17.00 12.49
N GLY A 285 3.49 -15.72 12.86
CA GLY A 285 2.56 -15.08 13.80
C GLY A 285 2.87 -15.34 15.28
N ASP A 286 4.01 -15.96 15.60
CA ASP A 286 4.45 -16.07 16.99
C ASP A 286 4.61 -14.66 17.61
N PRO A 287 4.04 -14.39 18.78
CA PRO A 287 4.12 -13.07 19.41
C PRO A 287 5.55 -12.68 19.80
N MET A 288 6.50 -13.61 19.86
CA MET A 288 7.91 -13.32 20.11
C MET A 288 8.69 -12.99 18.83
N SER A 289 8.07 -13.14 17.65
CA SER A 289 8.72 -12.86 16.37
C SER A 289 8.99 -11.37 16.18
N PHE A 290 10.13 -11.03 15.61
CA PHE A 290 10.42 -9.69 15.10
C PHE A 290 9.59 -9.38 13.84
N PHE A 291 9.14 -10.39 13.08
CA PHE A 291 8.50 -10.23 11.77
C PHE A 291 6.97 -10.15 11.86
N LEU A 292 6.47 -9.11 12.52
CA LEU A 292 5.03 -8.85 12.70
C LEU A 292 4.47 -7.79 11.73
N GLY A 293 5.33 -7.19 10.91
CA GLY A 293 4.98 -6.12 9.98
C GLY A 293 4.52 -4.85 10.67
N ASN A 294 5.14 -4.50 11.81
CA ASN A 294 4.82 -3.34 12.65
C ASN A 294 5.87 -2.22 12.56
N MET A 295 7.09 -2.48 12.08
CA MET A 295 8.09 -1.44 11.75
C MET A 295 7.81 -0.89 10.36
N ARG A 296 7.34 0.35 10.29
CA ARG A 296 6.73 0.88 9.08
C ARG A 296 7.11 2.35 8.91
N ALA A 297 7.19 2.80 7.67
CA ALA A 297 7.44 4.20 7.33
C ALA A 297 6.67 4.62 6.08
N VAL A 298 6.53 5.93 5.89
CA VAL A 298 6.11 6.55 4.62
C VAL A 298 7.37 7.13 3.98
N GLU A 299 7.68 6.69 2.77
CA GLU A 299 8.84 7.10 1.97
C GLU A 299 8.38 7.97 0.79
N HIS A 300 9.18 8.98 0.43
CA HIS A 300 8.93 9.89 -0.69
C HIS A 300 7.48 10.41 -0.76
N PRO A 301 6.95 10.98 0.33
CA PRO A 301 5.59 11.49 0.34
C PRO A 301 5.44 12.69 -0.61
N ASP A 302 4.67 12.48 -1.67
CA ASP A 302 4.29 13.51 -2.63
C ASP A 302 2.76 13.68 -2.61
N PHE A 303 2.27 14.86 -2.26
CA PHE A 303 0.85 15.18 -2.10
C PHE A 303 0.47 16.53 -2.70
N GLY A 304 -0.62 16.55 -3.47
CA GLY A 304 -1.11 17.75 -4.15
C GLY A 304 -2.62 17.95 -3.99
N TRP A 305 -3.03 19.22 -3.84
CA TRP A 305 -4.44 19.63 -3.83
C TRP A 305 -4.72 20.66 -4.91
N GLY A 306 -5.71 20.37 -5.75
CA GLY A 306 -6.16 21.26 -6.81
C GLY A 306 -7.63 21.06 -7.12
N ASN A 307 -8.52 21.46 -6.21
CA ASN A 307 -9.95 21.23 -6.36
C ASN A 307 -10.69 22.50 -6.82
N PRO A 308 -10.95 22.69 -8.12
CA PRO A 308 -11.69 23.86 -8.62
C PRO A 308 -13.21 23.78 -8.35
N GLY A 309 -13.70 22.63 -7.86
CA GLY A 309 -15.12 22.35 -7.70
C GLY A 309 -15.59 22.28 -6.25
N PRO A 310 -16.75 21.63 -5.99
CA PRO A 310 -17.25 21.46 -4.62
C PRO A 310 -16.29 20.60 -3.79
N SER A 311 -16.32 20.83 -2.47
CA SER A 311 -15.47 20.11 -1.53
C SER A 311 -15.83 18.63 -1.34
N GLN A 312 -17.04 18.24 -1.77
CA GLN A 312 -17.51 16.86 -1.74
C GLN A 312 -18.05 16.48 -3.10
N PHE A 313 -17.69 15.28 -3.53
CA PHE A 313 -18.05 14.73 -4.83
C PHE A 313 -17.96 13.20 -4.78
N TRP A 314 -18.53 12.55 -5.78
CA TRP A 314 -18.54 11.09 -5.89
C TRP A 314 -17.48 10.62 -6.86
N THR A 315 -16.83 9.52 -6.53
CA THR A 315 -15.97 8.79 -7.47
C THR A 315 -16.37 7.32 -7.54
N ASP A 316 -15.92 6.65 -8.60
CA ASP A 316 -15.81 5.20 -8.60
C ASP A 316 -14.77 4.73 -7.57
N ALA A 317 -14.57 3.41 -7.50
CA ALA A 317 -13.61 2.82 -6.57
C ALA A 317 -12.15 3.17 -6.89
N PHE A 318 -11.83 3.69 -8.07
CA PHE A 318 -10.47 3.98 -8.53
C PHE A 318 -10.16 5.49 -8.56
N GLY A 319 -11.06 6.30 -7.99
CA GLY A 319 -10.89 7.75 -7.84
C GLY A 319 -11.38 8.58 -9.02
N GLY A 320 -11.95 7.97 -10.06
CA GLY A 320 -12.56 8.67 -11.19
C GLY A 320 -13.88 9.33 -10.80
N GLU A 321 -14.05 10.63 -11.05
CA GLU A 321 -15.29 11.34 -10.71
C GLU A 321 -16.50 10.77 -11.47
N VAL A 322 -17.60 10.56 -10.75
CA VAL A 322 -18.84 10.01 -11.32
C VAL A 322 -19.85 11.13 -11.48
N SER A 323 -20.38 11.28 -12.70
CA SER A 323 -21.52 12.15 -12.97
C SER A 323 -22.83 11.35 -12.83
N GLY A 324 -23.88 12.00 -12.30
CA GLY A 324 -25.20 11.40 -12.13
C GLY A 324 -25.50 10.87 -10.72
N SER A 325 -26.52 10.02 -10.61
CA SER A 325 -26.98 9.49 -9.32
C SER A 325 -26.01 8.41 -8.81
N CYS A 326 -25.38 8.67 -7.67
CA CYS A 326 -24.63 7.66 -6.94
C CYS A 326 -24.90 7.67 -5.43
N ASP A 327 -24.52 6.59 -4.78
CA ASP A 327 -24.68 6.32 -3.36
C ASP A 327 -23.46 5.53 -2.84
N ASN A 328 -23.36 5.37 -1.52
CA ASN A 328 -22.24 4.68 -0.88
C ASN A 328 -22.14 3.19 -1.23
N THR A 329 -23.16 2.58 -1.84
CA THR A 329 -23.08 1.16 -2.21
C THR A 329 -22.27 0.92 -3.49
N ARG A 330 -22.20 1.95 -4.37
CA ARG A 330 -21.59 1.89 -5.72
C ARG A 330 -20.51 2.93 -5.97
N CYS A 331 -20.43 3.97 -5.16
CA CYS A 331 -19.42 5.01 -5.25
C CYS A 331 -18.80 5.32 -3.89
N ILE A 332 -17.70 6.06 -3.93
CA ILE A 332 -17.04 6.59 -2.74
C ILE A 332 -17.27 8.10 -2.71
N ARG A 333 -17.78 8.60 -1.59
CA ARG A 333 -17.89 10.04 -1.35
C ARG A 333 -16.54 10.55 -0.90
N GLN A 334 -15.91 11.37 -1.74
CA GLN A 334 -14.65 12.01 -1.43
C GLN A 334 -14.90 13.35 -0.74
N THR A 335 -13.97 13.77 0.12
CA THR A 335 -13.92 15.14 0.64
C THR A 335 -12.54 15.72 0.37
N VAL A 336 -12.46 16.80 -0.41
CA VAL A 336 -11.22 17.52 -0.71
C VAL A 336 -11.51 19.02 -0.60
N PRO A 337 -10.80 19.82 0.20
CA PRO A 337 -11.06 21.25 0.31
C PRO A 337 -11.04 21.94 -1.06
N ALA A 338 -11.97 22.85 -1.31
CA ALA A 338 -11.98 23.64 -2.55
C ALA A 338 -10.77 24.59 -2.61
N GLY A 339 -10.32 24.90 -3.81
CA GLY A 339 -9.16 25.74 -4.09
C GLY A 339 -7.89 24.97 -4.42
N TYR A 340 -6.85 25.73 -4.75
CA TYR A 340 -5.48 25.23 -4.92
C TYR A 340 -4.72 25.50 -3.64
N HIS A 341 -3.96 24.50 -3.19
CA HIS A 341 -3.19 24.60 -1.97
C HIS A 341 -1.75 24.17 -2.21
N ALA A 342 -0.85 24.58 -1.32
CA ALA A 342 0.58 24.31 -1.45
C ALA A 342 0.81 22.80 -1.63
N TRP A 343 1.61 22.48 -2.65
CA TRP A 343 2.12 21.14 -2.91
C TRP A 343 3.02 20.74 -1.74
N PHE A 344 2.83 19.53 -1.22
CA PHE A 344 3.74 18.92 -0.27
C PHE A 344 4.58 17.93 -1.07
N ASP A 345 5.84 18.30 -1.29
CA ASP A 345 6.87 17.42 -1.83
C ASP A 345 7.97 17.43 -0.78
N ASP A 346 8.13 16.30 -0.10
CA ASP A 346 9.21 16.14 0.85
C ASP A 346 10.18 15.07 0.36
N ASP A 347 11.05 15.49 -0.55
CA ASP A 347 12.27 14.79 -0.91
C ASP A 347 13.26 14.70 0.29
N SER A 348 13.05 15.47 1.37
CA SER A 348 13.89 15.45 2.58
C SER A 348 13.46 14.33 3.53
N VAL A 349 13.59 13.10 3.04
CA VAL A 349 13.40 11.85 3.80
C VAL A 349 14.39 11.70 4.99
N PHE A 350 15.22 12.70 5.35
CA PHE A 350 16.41 12.47 6.19
C PHE A 350 16.75 13.42 7.34
N ASP A 351 15.98 14.47 7.66
CA ASP A 351 16.41 15.42 8.74
C ASP A 351 15.55 15.40 10.03
N TRP A 352 14.57 14.52 10.13
CA TRP A 352 13.85 14.26 11.38
C TRP A 352 13.95 12.77 11.72
N PRO A 353 13.87 12.38 13.03
CA PRO A 353 13.64 10.97 13.35
C PRO A 353 12.50 10.55 12.45
N TRP A 354 12.64 9.39 11.81
CA TRP A 354 11.72 8.90 10.81
C TRP A 354 10.27 9.09 11.33
N ILE A 355 9.27 8.70 10.56
CA ILE A 355 8.10 8.15 11.24
C ILE A 355 8.52 6.79 11.85
N ASP A 356 9.60 6.79 12.65
CA ASP A 356 10.08 5.81 13.62
C ASP A 356 9.00 5.83 14.67
N LEU A 357 7.94 5.09 14.38
CA LEU A 357 7.15 4.52 15.44
C LEU A 357 8.12 3.66 16.23
N PRO A 358 8.14 3.79 17.57
CA PRO A 358 9.10 3.10 18.42
C PRO A 358 9.19 1.64 17.99
N LEU A 359 10.40 1.08 17.97
CA LEU A 359 10.67 -0.35 17.84
C LEU A 359 9.54 -1.09 18.55
N GLY A 360 8.61 -1.61 17.76
CA GLY A 360 7.40 -2.16 18.30
C GLY A 360 7.80 -3.42 19.02
N ALA A 361 7.93 -3.31 20.35
CA ALA A 361 7.68 -4.44 21.22
C ALA A 361 6.40 -5.12 20.72
N PRO A 362 6.28 -6.46 20.84
CA PRO A 362 5.00 -7.12 20.62
C PRO A 362 3.95 -6.42 21.50
N GLY A 363 3.08 -5.59 20.91
CA GLY A 363 2.27 -4.68 21.73
C GLY A 363 2.33 -3.18 21.47
N GLY A 364 2.49 -2.68 20.24
CA GLY A 364 2.47 -1.22 19.94
C GLY A 364 1.42 -0.47 20.79
N ASN A 365 1.92 0.34 21.74
CA ASN A 365 1.15 1.13 22.72
C ASN A 365 0.82 2.51 22.17
#